data_AF-A0A0C9TU93-F1
#
_entry.id   AF-A0A0C9TU93-F1
#
_cell.length_a   1.000
_cell.length_b   1.000
_cell.length_c   1.000
_cell.angle_alpha   90.00
_cell.angle_beta   90.00
_cell.angle_gamma   90.00
#
_symmetry.space_group_name_H-M   'P 1'
#
loop_
_entity.id
_entity.type
_entity.pdbx_description
1 polymer ?
#
loop_
_entity_poly.entity_id
_entity_poly.type
_entity_poly.pdbx_seq_one_letter_code
_entity_poly.pdbx_strand_id
1 'polypeptide(L)'
;PHHMRTLTQMDEDIGCPSLPDLVACFLYNQRNPDVDISKCPQFVGKAYSYPSAVATFYTPSDPCGVGGMYRQHIHARSSWRSGQERHDCVFAEKDPTLPGFQGLYVA
;
A
#
# COMPACT_ATOMS: atom_id res chain seq x y z
N PRO A 1 -4.77 11.30 -11.75
CA PRO A 1 -5.82 10.38 -12.24
C PRO A 1 -5.64 8.99 -11.65
N HIS A 2 -6.70 8.41 -11.09
CA HIS A 2 -6.71 6.99 -10.72
C HIS A 2 -7.06 6.19 -11.97
N HIS A 3 -6.36 5.09 -12.20
CA HIS A 3 -6.65 4.23 -13.33
C HIS A 3 -7.31 2.97 -12.80
N MET A 4 -8.52 2.70 -13.25
CA MET A 4 -9.13 1.38 -13.08
C MET A 4 -8.30 0.41 -13.93
N ARG A 5 -7.82 -0.66 -13.30
CA ARG A 5 -7.06 -1.73 -13.95
C ARG A 5 -7.52 -3.07 -13.41
N THR A 6 -7.35 -4.13 -14.19
CA THR A 6 -7.47 -5.49 -13.65
C THR A 6 -6.24 -5.80 -12.80
N LEU A 7 -6.36 -6.74 -11.84
CA LEU A 7 -5.17 -7.17 -11.08
C LEU A 7 -4.11 -7.80 -11.99
N THR A 8 -4.51 -8.43 -13.09
CA THR A 8 -3.59 -8.92 -14.11
C THR A 8 -2.81 -7.78 -14.77
N GLN A 9 -3.47 -6.68 -15.15
CA GLN A 9 -2.73 -5.54 -15.70
C GLN A 9 -1.75 -4.93 -14.70
N MET A 10 -2.10 -4.94 -13.40
CA MET A 10 -1.22 -4.46 -12.35
C MET A 10 -0.04 -5.41 -12.09
N ASP A 11 -0.19 -6.71 -12.38
CA ASP A 11 0.88 -7.70 -12.21
C ASP A 11 2.09 -7.38 -13.10
N GLU A 12 1.83 -6.95 -14.34
CA GLU A 12 2.84 -6.57 -15.32
C GLU A 12 3.57 -5.29 -14.89
N ASP A 13 2.83 -4.30 -14.38
CA ASP A 13 3.40 -3.03 -13.92
C ASP A 13 4.32 -3.22 -12.69
N ILE A 14 3.94 -4.11 -11.78
CA ILE A 14 4.64 -4.34 -10.50
C ILE A 14 5.71 -5.43 -10.64
N GLY A 15 5.66 -6.22 -11.72
CA GLY A 15 6.56 -7.37 -11.92
C GLY A 15 6.26 -8.54 -10.97
N CYS A 16 5.00 -8.70 -10.56
CA CYS A 16 4.57 -9.71 -9.61
C CYS A 16 3.39 -10.53 -10.17
N PRO A 17 3.65 -11.58 -10.97
CA PRO A 17 2.60 -12.36 -11.64
C PRO A 17 1.57 -13.01 -10.69
N SER A 18 1.94 -13.24 -9.44
CA SER A 18 1.06 -13.80 -8.40
C SER A 18 0.23 -12.75 -7.66
N LEU A 19 0.27 -11.47 -8.06
CA LEU A 19 -0.47 -10.39 -7.43
C LEU A 19 -1.97 -10.69 -7.25
N PRO A 20 -2.70 -11.26 -8.24
CA PRO A 20 -4.11 -11.58 -8.06
C PRO A 20 -4.37 -12.55 -6.89
N ASP A 21 -3.55 -13.60 -6.79
CA ASP A 21 -3.67 -14.62 -5.75
C ASP A 21 -3.25 -14.06 -4.39
N LEU A 22 -2.20 -13.24 -4.33
CA LEU A 22 -1.76 -12.57 -3.11
C LEU A 22 -2.84 -11.64 -2.56
N VAL A 23 -3.48 -10.84 -3.43
CA VAL A 23 -4.59 -9.96 -3.05
C VAL A 23 -5.79 -10.76 -2.58
N ALA A 24 -6.14 -11.85 -3.28
CA ALA A 24 -7.23 -12.73 -2.88
C ALA A 24 -6.99 -13.33 -1.49
N CYS A 25 -5.83 -13.95 -1.28
CA CYS A 25 -5.40 -14.54 -0.02
C CYS A 25 -5.39 -13.51 1.12
N PHE A 26 -4.85 -12.31 0.88
CA PHE A 26 -4.80 -11.24 1.87
C PHE A 26 -6.21 -10.83 2.31
N LEU A 27 -7.10 -10.53 1.36
CA LEU A 27 -8.47 -10.11 1.67
C LEU A 27 -9.28 -11.23 2.33
N TYR A 28 -9.05 -12.48 1.92
CA TYR A 28 -9.71 -13.64 2.51
C TYR A 28 -9.32 -13.83 3.97
N ASN A 29 -8.03 -13.79 4.28
CA ASN A 29 -7.50 -13.90 5.64
C ASN A 29 -8.01 -12.77 6.55
N GLN A 30 -8.06 -11.54 6.05
CA GLN A 30 -8.60 -10.41 6.83
C GLN A 30 -10.08 -10.59 7.20
N ARG A 31 -10.87 -11.22 6.33
CA ARG A 31 -12.32 -11.37 6.54
C ARG A 31 -12.70 -12.66 7.25
N ASN A 32 -11.87 -13.70 7.14
CA ASN A 32 -12.11 -15.03 7.71
C ASN A 32 -10.85 -15.46 8.48
N PRO A 33 -10.59 -14.86 9.65
CA PRO A 33 -9.51 -15.32 10.50
C PRO A 33 -9.73 -16.80 10.84
N ASP A 34 -8.64 -17.58 10.86
CA ASP A 34 -8.62 -19.02 11.20
C ASP A 34 -9.20 -19.99 10.16
N VAL A 35 -9.60 -19.52 8.97
CA VAL A 35 -10.01 -20.41 7.88
C VAL A 35 -8.81 -20.76 7.01
N ASP A 36 -8.71 -22.04 6.63
CA ASP A 36 -7.67 -22.53 5.73
C ASP A 36 -7.70 -21.78 4.38
N ILE A 37 -6.55 -21.21 4.02
CA ILE A 37 -6.34 -20.42 2.82
C ILE A 37 -6.50 -21.24 1.53
N SER A 38 -6.40 -22.58 1.62
CA SER A 38 -6.66 -23.48 0.49
C SER A 38 -8.07 -23.33 -0.08
N LYS A 39 -9.01 -22.78 0.71
CA LYS A 39 -10.39 -22.48 0.32
C LYS A 39 -10.59 -21.07 -0.22
N CYS A 40 -9.51 -20.28 -0.35
CA CYS A 40 -9.60 -18.91 -0.82
C CYS A 40 -10.13 -18.88 -2.26
N PRO A 41 -11.26 -18.22 -2.53
CA PRO A 41 -11.75 -18.05 -3.88
C PRO A 41 -10.85 -17.06 -4.65
N GLN A 42 -10.88 -17.14 -5.98
CA GLN A 42 -10.28 -16.10 -6.80
C GLN A 42 -10.96 -14.75 -6.57
N PHE A 43 -10.17 -13.68 -6.55
CA PHE A 43 -10.68 -12.33 -6.43
C PHE A 43 -11.10 -11.79 -7.81
N VAL A 44 -12.39 -11.46 -7.96
CA VAL A 44 -12.98 -10.94 -9.21
C VAL A 44 -13.40 -9.46 -9.06
N GLY A 45 -12.84 -8.75 -8.08
CA GLY A 45 -13.17 -7.36 -7.81
C GLY A 45 -12.44 -6.36 -8.72
N LYS A 46 -12.90 -5.11 -8.67
CA LYS A 46 -12.23 -3.98 -9.32
C LYS A 46 -11.04 -3.52 -8.49
N ALA A 47 -9.93 -3.21 -9.15
CA ALA A 47 -8.75 -2.63 -8.54
C ALA A 47 -8.45 -1.25 -9.16
N TYR A 48 -7.86 -0.38 -8.35
CA TYR A 48 -7.47 0.96 -8.76
C TYR A 48 -6.02 1.21 -8.39
N SER A 49 -5.24 1.72 -9.34
CA SER A 49 -3.87 2.17 -9.09
C SER A 49 -3.87 3.68 -8.89
N TYR A 50 -3.18 4.12 -7.84
CA TYR A 50 -2.98 5.52 -7.49
C TYR A 50 -1.47 5.81 -7.52
N PRO A 51 -1.02 6.83 -8.26
CA PRO A 51 0.40 7.15 -8.37
C PRO A 51 0.91 7.94 -7.14
N SER A 52 0.09 8.10 -6.11
CA SER A 52 0.44 8.75 -4.87
C SER A 52 -0.66 8.59 -3.82
N ALA A 53 -0.28 8.63 -2.56
CA ALA A 53 -1.17 8.68 -1.40
C ALA A 53 -0.89 9.92 -0.55
N VAL A 54 -1.82 10.25 0.35
CA VAL A 54 -1.63 11.32 1.34
C VAL A 54 -1.89 10.73 2.71
N ALA A 55 -0.91 10.86 3.61
CA ALA A 55 -1.03 10.51 5.01
C ALA A 55 -1.23 11.77 5.84
N THR A 56 -2.21 11.78 6.73
CA THR A 56 -2.46 12.87 7.67
C THR A 56 -2.42 12.32 9.08
N PHE A 57 -1.53 12.85 9.91
CA PHE A 57 -1.26 12.34 11.24
C PHE A 57 -0.87 13.48 12.19
N TYR A 58 -1.01 13.25 13.50
CA TYR A 58 -0.66 14.23 14.52
C TYR A 58 0.79 14.04 14.96
N THR A 59 1.57 15.12 14.94
CA THR A 59 2.98 15.12 15.37
C THR A 59 3.26 16.31 16.30
N PRO A 60 3.28 16.08 17.62
CA PRO A 60 3.44 17.17 18.59
C PRO A 60 4.85 17.78 18.64
N SER A 61 5.83 17.23 17.90
CA SER A 61 7.26 17.55 18.05
C SER A 61 7.96 18.23 16.86
N ASP A 62 7.28 18.49 15.74
CA ASP A 62 7.86 19.13 14.53
C ASP A 62 7.29 20.57 14.36
N PRO A 63 7.76 21.47 13.46
CA PRO A 63 7.16 22.79 13.25
C PRO A 63 5.85 22.65 12.46
N CYS A 64 4.92 21.87 13.02
CA CYS A 64 3.60 21.69 12.49
C CYS A 64 2.81 22.97 12.72
N GLY A 65 1.98 23.33 11.75
CA GLY A 65 1.10 24.48 11.86
C GLY A 65 0.14 24.38 13.05
N VAL A 66 -0.68 25.41 13.22
CA VAL A 66 -1.67 25.51 14.32
C VAL A 66 -2.48 24.21 14.43
N GLY A 67 -2.35 23.51 15.56
CA GLY A 67 -3.07 22.26 15.86
C GLY A 67 -2.26 20.96 15.77
N GLY A 68 -0.98 20.99 15.42
CA GLY A 68 -0.09 19.80 15.48
C GLY A 68 -0.40 18.70 14.45
N MET A 69 -1.29 18.97 13.49
CA MET A 69 -1.60 18.06 12.39
C MET A 69 -0.59 18.22 11.25
N TYR A 70 -0.07 17.10 10.77
CA TYR A 70 0.85 17.01 9.65
C TYR A 70 0.21 16.28 8.48
N ARG A 71 0.59 16.67 7.26
CA ARG A 71 0.14 16.06 6.01
C ARG A 71 1.32 15.77 5.12
N GLN A 72 1.57 14.48 4.85
CA GLN A 72 2.63 14.01 3.97
C GLN A 72 2.04 13.49 2.66
N HIS A 73 2.67 13.84 1.54
CA HIS A 73 2.37 13.25 0.23
C HIS A 73 3.39 12.16 -0.05
N ILE A 74 2.91 10.94 -0.28
CA ILE A 74 3.71 9.77 -0.65
C ILE A 74 3.56 9.56 -2.16
N HIS A 75 4.66 9.55 -2.89
CA HIS A 75 4.68 9.44 -4.35
C HIS A 75 5.08 8.03 -4.82
N ALA A 76 4.39 7.54 -5.85
CA ALA A 76 4.70 6.31 -6.58
C ALA A 76 4.52 6.59 -8.09
N ARG A 77 5.32 7.51 -8.62
CA ARG A 77 5.18 8.08 -9.96
C ARG A 77 6.26 7.52 -10.87
N SER A 78 5.88 6.90 -11.98
CA SER A 78 6.81 6.50 -13.04
C SER A 78 7.48 7.67 -13.78
N SER A 79 6.97 8.90 -13.61
CA SER A 79 7.65 10.13 -14.04
C SER A 79 7.33 11.32 -13.14
N TRP A 80 8.37 12.05 -12.73
CA TRP A 80 8.28 13.24 -11.89
C TRP A 80 8.97 14.44 -12.53
N ARG A 81 8.23 15.56 -12.70
CA ARG A 81 8.72 16.81 -13.32
C ARG A 81 9.40 16.60 -14.69
N SER A 82 8.82 15.73 -15.51
CA SER A 82 9.38 15.32 -16.82
C SER A 82 10.76 14.67 -16.73
N GLY A 83 11.13 14.18 -15.54
CA GLY A 83 12.36 13.45 -15.28
C GLY A 83 12.07 12.01 -14.87
N GLN A 84 12.98 11.49 -14.05
CA GLN A 84 12.96 10.11 -13.55
C GLN A 84 11.72 9.82 -12.69
N GLU A 85 11.52 8.53 -12.45
CA GLU A 85 10.53 8.07 -11.50
C GLU A 85 10.79 8.60 -10.08
N ARG A 86 9.73 8.70 -9.30
CA ARG A 86 9.78 9.07 -7.90
C ARG A 86 8.92 8.10 -7.11
N HIS A 87 9.59 7.24 -6.35
CA HIS A 87 9.00 6.35 -5.37
C HIS A 87 9.51 6.78 -3.99
N ASP A 88 8.60 7.25 -3.14
CA ASP A 88 8.91 7.55 -1.75
C ASP A 88 8.84 6.26 -0.94
N CYS A 89 9.80 6.05 -0.05
CA CYS A 89 9.84 4.89 0.85
C CYS A 89 8.81 5.04 1.98
N VAL A 90 8.10 3.95 2.27
CA VAL A 90 7.13 3.87 3.37
C VAL A 90 7.43 2.71 4.30
N PHE A 91 7.16 2.92 5.58
CA PHE A 91 7.08 1.84 6.55
C PHE A 91 5.61 1.50 6.80
N ALA A 92 5.24 0.24 6.60
CA ALA A 92 3.87 -0.24 6.82
C ALA A 92 3.87 -1.24 8.00
N GLU A 93 2.79 -1.25 8.77
CA GLU A 93 2.66 -2.20 9.89
C GLU A 93 2.69 -3.65 9.38
N LYS A 94 3.53 -4.47 10.01
CA LYS A 94 3.66 -5.92 9.76
C LYS A 94 3.24 -6.73 10.98
N ASP A 95 3.86 -6.44 12.12
CA ASP A 95 3.64 -7.16 13.38
C ASP A 95 3.76 -6.17 14.55
N PRO A 96 2.64 -5.79 15.18
CA PRO A 96 2.63 -4.82 16.27
C PRO A 96 3.24 -5.37 17.57
N THR A 97 3.51 -6.67 17.67
CA THR A 97 4.13 -7.29 18.86
C THR A 97 5.64 -7.15 18.88
N LEU A 98 6.25 -6.84 17.73
CA LEU A 98 7.70 -6.66 17.60
C LEU A 98 8.10 -5.21 17.90
N PRO A 99 9.26 -4.99 18.55
CA PRO A 99 9.67 -3.65 18.94
C PRO A 99 10.17 -2.83 17.75
N GLY A 100 9.76 -1.56 17.70
CA GLY A 100 10.28 -0.56 16.76
C GLY A 100 10.13 -0.98 15.29
N PHE A 101 11.19 -0.78 14.50
CA PHE A 101 11.19 -1.07 13.06
C PHE A 101 11.14 -2.56 12.70
N GLN A 102 11.33 -3.48 13.66
CA GLN A 102 11.25 -4.92 13.39
C GLN A 102 9.83 -5.37 13.03
N GLY A 103 8.83 -4.63 13.52
CA GLY A 103 7.42 -4.85 13.26
C GLY A 103 6.90 -4.19 11.99
N LEU A 104 7.77 -3.67 11.10
CA LEU A 104 7.37 -2.92 9.91
C LEU A 104 7.85 -3.59 8.61
N TYR A 105 7.01 -3.56 7.59
CA TYR A 105 7.41 -3.72 6.19
C TYR A 105 8.05 -2.43 5.67
N VAL A 106 8.95 -2.57 4.69
CA VAL A 106 9.53 -1.46 3.92
C VAL A 106 9.06 -1.61 2.47
N ALA A 107 8.53 -0.54 1.89
CA ALA A 107 8.04 -0.50 0.52
C ALA A 107 8.49 0.80 -0.18
#